data_AF-A0A087ATF4-F1
#
_entry.id   AF-A0A087ATF4-F1
#
_cell.length_a   1.000
_cell.length_b   1.000
_cell.length_c   1.000
_cell.angle_alpha   90.00
_cell.angle_beta   90.00
_cell.angle_gamma   90.00
#
_symmetry.space_group_name_H-M   'P 1'
#
loop_
_entity.id
_entity.type
_entity.pdbx_description
1 polymer ?
#
loop_
_entity_poly.entity_id
_entity_poly.type
_entity_poly.pdbx_seq_one_letter_code
_entity_poly.pdbx_strand_id
1 'polypeptide(L)'
;MSVASPNPNPAADRPAPLYMYSTTVSDVGTVRSNNQDSSFAGEHLVAICDGMGGHAGGDTASTIAIRSLTHIESDSINGDVARATTILETSTLAAHDAIVGKAKRERKLAGMGTTITAIALVGDWWVLAHIGDSRAYLLRDGHLMRLTSDHSYVQHLIDTKRISEAEARNHPQRNVVMRVLGDFDIDARPDISIRRAQAGDRLLLCSDGLCGVLEDSTIEETMLHFTDREECAQFLVSMALKAGSTDNVTAVIADATLALDAEAFDVPHQTPVVGGAASANLNSLADILHEPVLSAPPLVGKSSPAERAAALVQQDSAPREPSAAQTVAQPSEVREDYGEIKDTDTGEIPVVHKSDGRYSADPNDPEVAAQIREAEIAQDERAHSRRFRGRVAAICTTVVVLALVALGIWGGYAWSQNRYYVGVADGQVALYQGMPTDIFGQPLSHVVQTYPDLDVSKLPSTSQNHATTKDEAEDTIEALREQQRQDEARQQAEEEAKEQARKEAEEQAKKQQEATDKPSATKSPEAKE
;
A
#
# COMPACT_ATOMS: atom_id res chain seq x y z
N MET A 1 8.18 53.23 -66.82
CA MET A 1 8.00 53.03 -65.37
C MET A 1 7.46 51.63 -65.17
N SER A 2 8.34 50.66 -64.95
CA SER A 2 7.96 49.28 -64.61
C SER A 2 8.16 49.13 -63.11
N VAL A 3 7.05 49.02 -62.38
CA VAL A 3 7.07 48.82 -60.93
C VAL A 3 7.56 47.41 -60.67
N ALA A 4 8.73 47.28 -60.05
CA ALA A 4 9.25 46.00 -59.57
C ALA A 4 8.38 45.53 -58.40
N SER A 5 7.77 44.35 -58.53
CA SER A 5 7.13 43.64 -57.43
C SER A 5 8.15 43.37 -56.31
N PRO A 6 7.80 43.55 -55.03
CA PRO A 6 8.69 43.21 -53.93
C PRO A 6 8.85 41.69 -53.87
N ASN A 7 10.08 41.22 -53.77
CA ASN A 7 10.42 39.82 -53.45
C ASN A 7 9.68 39.42 -52.15
N PRO A 8 8.95 38.29 -52.12
CA PRO A 8 8.47 37.75 -50.86
C PRO A 8 9.68 37.31 -50.04
N ASN A 9 9.86 37.93 -48.87
CA ASN A 9 10.87 37.55 -47.90
C ASN A 9 10.49 36.15 -47.33
N PRO A 10 11.26 35.08 -47.60
CA PRO A 10 10.92 33.73 -47.14
C PRO A 10 11.01 33.55 -45.61
N ALA A 11 11.43 34.59 -44.88
CA ALA A 11 11.49 34.61 -43.42
C ALA A 11 10.21 35.17 -42.75
N ALA A 12 9.27 35.75 -43.50
CA ALA A 12 8.10 36.45 -42.93
C ALA A 12 6.87 35.54 -42.69
N ASP A 13 6.94 34.26 -43.05
CA ASP A 13 5.78 33.34 -43.04
C ASP A 13 6.00 32.08 -42.19
N ARG A 14 7.02 32.09 -41.31
CA ARG A 14 7.12 31.06 -40.27
C ARG A 14 6.21 31.49 -39.11
N PRO A 15 5.20 30.68 -38.73
CA PRO A 15 4.42 30.96 -37.53
C PRO A 15 5.37 31.10 -36.35
N ALA A 16 5.11 32.08 -35.48
CA ALA A 16 5.90 32.29 -34.29
C ALA A 16 5.95 30.97 -33.48
N PRO A 17 7.14 30.59 -32.98
CA PRO A 17 7.30 29.31 -32.32
C PRO A 17 6.50 29.26 -31.00
N LEU A 18 6.03 28.07 -30.66
CA LEU A 18 5.21 27.82 -29.47
C LEU A 18 6.10 27.38 -28.30
N TYR A 19 5.74 27.84 -27.11
CA TYR A 19 6.26 27.35 -25.83
C TYR A 19 5.19 26.53 -25.12
N MET A 20 5.60 25.52 -24.34
CA MET A 20 4.68 24.74 -23.52
C MET A 20 4.96 24.99 -22.05
N TYR A 21 4.03 25.63 -21.36
CA TYR A 21 4.05 25.65 -19.90
C TYR A 21 3.33 24.40 -19.39
N SER A 22 3.90 23.68 -18.43
CA SER A 22 3.35 22.40 -17.95
C SER A 22 3.46 22.26 -16.42
N THR A 23 2.60 21.40 -15.84
CA THR A 23 2.47 21.18 -14.40
C THR A 23 1.75 19.86 -14.19
N THR A 24 2.00 19.22 -13.05
CA THR A 24 1.38 17.95 -12.72
C THR A 24 1.01 17.90 -11.25
N VAL A 25 -0.13 17.27 -10.97
CA VAL A 25 -0.59 16.93 -9.61
C VAL A 25 -0.88 15.44 -9.58
N SER A 26 -0.38 14.76 -8.56
CA SER A 26 -0.59 13.32 -8.39
C SER A 26 -0.92 13.02 -6.93
N ASP A 27 -1.93 12.16 -6.74
CA ASP A 27 -2.40 11.76 -5.43
C ASP A 27 -2.50 10.24 -5.30
N VAL A 28 -2.17 9.72 -4.12
CA VAL A 28 -2.29 8.28 -3.81
C VAL A 28 -3.75 7.81 -3.78
N GLY A 29 -4.71 8.70 -3.57
CA GLY A 29 -6.10 8.35 -3.43
C GLY A 29 -6.47 7.91 -2.01
N THR A 30 -7.71 7.44 -1.86
CA THR A 30 -8.28 7.12 -0.54
C THR A 30 -8.14 5.65 -0.13
N VAL A 31 -7.87 4.76 -1.10
CA VAL A 31 -7.89 3.30 -0.90
C VAL A 31 -6.50 2.66 -1.04
N ARG A 32 -5.67 3.15 -1.98
CA ARG A 32 -4.34 2.59 -2.22
C ARG A 32 -3.38 2.98 -1.11
N SER A 33 -2.41 2.11 -0.80
CA SER A 33 -1.39 2.37 0.21
C SER A 33 -0.15 3.09 -0.33
N ASN A 34 0.08 3.03 -1.64
CA ASN A 34 1.19 3.67 -2.31
C ASN A 34 0.74 4.25 -3.64
N ASN A 35 1.44 5.28 -4.10
CA ASN A 35 1.23 5.85 -5.42
C ASN A 35 2.10 5.12 -6.44
N GLN A 36 1.48 4.46 -7.41
CA GLN A 36 2.14 3.75 -8.50
C GLN A 36 2.10 4.54 -9.81
N ASP A 37 1.37 5.65 -9.86
CA ASP A 37 1.45 6.61 -10.97
C ASP A 37 2.78 7.35 -10.92
N SER A 38 3.29 7.75 -12.07
CA SER A 38 4.39 8.69 -12.22
C SER A 38 4.06 9.68 -13.33
N SER A 39 4.48 10.93 -13.18
CA SER A 39 4.27 11.96 -14.20
C SER A 39 5.46 12.90 -14.34
N PHE A 40 5.60 13.47 -15.52
CA PHE A 40 6.61 14.45 -15.88
C PHE A 40 5.97 15.62 -16.62
N ALA A 41 6.38 16.83 -16.26
CA ALA A 41 5.88 18.06 -16.86
C ALA A 41 7.06 19.02 -17.10
N GLY A 42 7.55 19.08 -18.34
CA GLY A 42 8.59 20.00 -18.81
C GLY A 42 8.11 20.95 -19.92
N GLU A 43 9.05 21.65 -20.53
CA GLU A 43 8.93 22.60 -21.65
C GLU A 43 8.74 21.93 -23.00
N HIS A 44 9.26 20.72 -23.15
CA HIS A 44 9.23 20.00 -24.41
C HIS A 44 8.51 18.68 -24.30
N LEU A 45 8.48 18.06 -23.11
CA LEU A 45 7.81 16.80 -22.85
C LEU A 45 6.82 16.89 -21.68
N VAL A 46 5.63 16.34 -21.89
CA VAL A 46 4.72 15.94 -20.80
C VAL A 46 4.41 14.45 -20.88
N ALA A 47 4.38 13.77 -19.75
CA ALA A 47 4.12 12.33 -19.71
C ALA A 47 3.42 11.89 -18.42
N ILE A 48 2.63 10.83 -18.55
CA ILE A 48 2.02 10.10 -17.44
C ILE A 48 2.20 8.60 -17.65
N CYS A 49 2.44 7.89 -16.55
CA CYS A 49 2.65 6.45 -16.52
C CYS A 49 1.92 5.88 -15.30
N ASP A 50 0.92 5.03 -15.52
CA ASP A 50 0.17 4.33 -14.48
C ASP A 50 0.77 2.93 -14.27
N GLY A 51 1.39 2.75 -13.11
CA GLY A 51 2.16 1.57 -12.78
C GLY A 51 1.31 0.43 -12.24
N MET A 52 1.39 -0.73 -12.87
CA MET A 52 0.73 -1.96 -12.44
C MET A 52 1.73 -3.06 -12.03
N GLY A 53 1.34 -3.86 -11.04
CA GLY A 53 2.15 -4.97 -10.52
C GLY A 53 1.95 -5.12 -9.02
N GLY A 54 2.36 -6.28 -8.47
CA GLY A 54 2.24 -6.59 -7.04
C GLY A 54 3.04 -5.65 -6.11
N HIS A 55 3.39 -6.11 -4.90
CA HIS A 55 3.85 -5.32 -3.73
C HIS A 55 5.02 -4.31 -3.87
N ALA A 56 5.58 -4.04 -5.06
CA ALA A 56 6.41 -2.87 -5.42
C ALA A 56 6.71 -2.84 -6.95
N GLY A 57 5.83 -3.43 -7.76
CA GLY A 57 6.08 -3.58 -9.21
C GLY A 57 5.73 -2.31 -9.98
N GLY A 58 4.52 -1.77 -9.73
CA GLY A 58 3.98 -0.65 -10.49
C GLY A 58 4.76 0.65 -10.33
N ASP A 59 5.09 1.04 -9.10
CA ASP A 59 5.90 2.23 -8.79
C ASP A 59 7.28 2.18 -9.46
N THR A 60 7.92 1.02 -9.46
CA THR A 60 9.20 0.81 -10.15
C THR A 60 9.04 0.93 -11.67
N ALA A 61 8.00 0.32 -12.24
CA ALA A 61 7.77 0.32 -13.69
C ALA A 61 7.46 1.74 -14.22
N SER A 62 6.55 2.47 -13.58
CA SER A 62 6.19 3.84 -13.99
C SER A 62 7.36 4.81 -13.82
N THR A 63 8.17 4.66 -12.76
CA THR A 63 9.40 5.45 -12.56
C THR A 63 10.43 5.18 -13.67
N ILE A 64 10.64 3.92 -14.06
CA ILE A 64 11.57 3.57 -15.14
C ILE A 64 11.10 4.16 -16.47
N ALA A 65 9.79 4.14 -16.73
CA ALA A 65 9.22 4.70 -17.95
C ALA A 65 9.44 6.21 -18.05
N ILE A 66 9.08 6.98 -17.02
CA ILE A 66 9.33 8.44 -16.99
C ILE A 66 10.81 8.73 -17.18
N ARG A 67 11.69 8.06 -16.42
CA ARG A 67 13.14 8.25 -16.53
C ARG A 67 13.70 7.96 -17.92
N SER A 68 13.09 7.02 -18.64
CA SER A 68 13.51 6.65 -19.99
C SER A 68 13.07 7.68 -21.04
N LEU A 69 12.08 8.53 -20.74
CA LEU A 69 11.62 9.60 -21.62
C LEU A 69 12.26 10.96 -21.32
N THR A 70 12.77 11.20 -20.11
CA THR A 70 13.16 12.56 -19.69
C THR A 70 14.22 13.21 -20.57
N HIS A 71 15.12 12.46 -21.20
CA HIS A 71 16.12 13.03 -22.12
C HIS A 71 15.50 13.79 -23.32
N ILE A 72 14.24 13.52 -23.66
CA ILE A 72 13.51 14.24 -24.72
C ILE A 72 13.31 15.71 -24.36
N GLU A 73 13.29 16.02 -23.07
CA GLU A 73 13.20 17.40 -22.58
C GLU A 73 14.43 18.22 -23.00
N SER A 74 15.64 17.68 -22.85
CA SER A 74 16.88 18.38 -23.18
C SER A 74 17.31 18.25 -24.65
N ASP A 75 16.79 17.25 -25.36
CA ASP A 75 17.11 17.02 -26.77
C ASP A 75 16.51 18.13 -27.63
N SER A 76 17.35 19.06 -28.12
CA SER A 76 16.92 20.03 -29.13
C SER A 76 16.61 19.32 -30.44
N ILE A 77 15.32 19.03 -30.64
CA ILE A 77 14.84 18.37 -31.86
C ILE A 77 14.83 19.34 -33.05
N ASN A 78 15.23 20.62 -32.87
CA ASN A 78 15.33 21.64 -33.93
C ASN A 78 14.07 21.73 -34.83
N GLY A 79 12.89 21.44 -34.28
CA GLY A 79 11.63 21.41 -35.03
C GLY A 79 11.45 20.22 -36.00
N ASP A 80 12.33 19.21 -35.97
CA ASP A 80 12.21 18.00 -36.79
C ASP A 80 11.21 17.01 -36.19
N VAL A 81 9.97 17.09 -36.64
CA VAL A 81 8.86 16.24 -36.20
C VAL A 81 9.12 14.73 -36.46
N ALA A 82 9.82 14.39 -37.54
CA ALA A 82 10.11 12.98 -37.86
C ALA A 82 11.14 12.40 -36.90
N ARG A 83 12.17 13.20 -36.57
CA ARG A 83 13.13 12.85 -35.53
C ARG A 83 12.47 12.77 -34.15
N ALA A 84 11.60 13.73 -33.79
CA ALA A 84 10.84 13.71 -32.55
C ALA A 84 10.04 12.41 -32.38
N THR A 85 9.35 12.02 -33.45
CA THR A 85 8.53 10.80 -33.49
C THR A 85 9.38 9.56 -33.28
N THR A 86 10.52 9.49 -33.98
CA THR A 86 11.45 8.37 -33.85
C THR A 86 12.03 8.28 -32.43
N ILE A 87 12.45 9.41 -31.85
CA ILE A 87 12.95 9.45 -30.48
C ILE A 87 11.86 8.99 -29.51
N LEU A 88 10.65 9.54 -29.60
CA LEU A 88 9.56 9.19 -28.68
C LEU A 88 9.17 7.70 -28.76
N GLU A 89 9.11 7.13 -29.97
CA GLU A 89 8.86 5.70 -30.18
C GLU A 89 10.00 4.84 -29.63
N THR A 90 11.25 5.14 -29.99
CA THR A 90 12.42 4.36 -29.56
C THR A 90 12.65 4.45 -28.05
N SER A 91 12.42 5.61 -27.43
CA SER A 91 12.52 5.80 -25.98
C SER A 91 11.43 5.05 -25.22
N THR A 92 10.23 4.94 -25.80
CA THR A 92 9.16 4.10 -25.25
C THR A 92 9.51 2.61 -25.31
N LEU A 93 10.11 2.14 -26.42
CA LEU A 93 10.59 0.76 -26.53
C LEU A 93 11.79 0.49 -25.61
N ALA A 94 12.69 1.46 -25.44
CA ALA A 94 13.78 1.35 -24.47
C ALA A 94 13.27 1.27 -23.03
N ALA A 95 12.20 2.01 -22.69
CA ALA A 95 11.51 1.89 -21.42
C ALA A 95 10.95 0.48 -21.20
N HIS A 96 10.30 -0.10 -22.22
CA HIS A 96 9.83 -1.49 -22.20
C HIS A 96 10.97 -2.46 -21.84
N ASP A 97 12.07 -2.40 -22.58
CA ASP A 97 13.23 -3.28 -22.39
C ASP A 97 13.86 -3.11 -21.01
N ALA A 98 13.90 -1.88 -20.48
CA ALA A 98 14.40 -1.60 -19.14
C ALA A 98 13.51 -2.23 -18.05
N ILE A 99 12.19 -2.14 -18.20
CA ILE A 99 11.21 -2.75 -17.27
C ILE A 99 11.33 -4.28 -17.32
N VAL A 100 11.31 -4.88 -18.52
CA VAL A 100 11.48 -6.34 -18.71
C VAL A 100 12.82 -6.82 -18.12
N GLY A 101 13.90 -6.10 -18.40
CA GLY A 101 15.23 -6.43 -17.88
C GLY A 101 15.30 -6.39 -16.35
N LYS A 102 14.63 -5.42 -15.72
CA LYS A 102 14.55 -5.30 -14.26
C LYS A 102 13.69 -6.39 -13.64
N ALA A 103 12.53 -6.71 -14.24
CA ALA A 103 11.63 -7.78 -13.79
C ALA A 103 12.31 -9.16 -13.83
N LYS A 104 13.08 -9.44 -14.89
CA LYS A 104 13.86 -10.68 -15.03
C LYS A 104 14.97 -10.82 -14.00
N ARG A 105 15.62 -9.72 -13.59
CA ARG A 105 16.68 -9.74 -12.57
C ARG A 105 16.12 -9.87 -11.16
N GLU A 106 14.97 -9.28 -10.89
CA GLU A 106 14.36 -9.25 -9.56
C GLU A 106 13.01 -9.95 -9.55
N ARG A 107 13.00 -11.23 -9.14
CA ARG A 107 11.80 -12.08 -9.17
C ARG A 107 10.59 -11.53 -8.41
N LYS A 108 10.80 -10.65 -7.42
CA LYS A 108 9.74 -9.94 -6.68
C LYS A 108 8.99 -8.90 -7.53
N LEU A 109 9.58 -8.46 -8.65
CA LEU A 109 9.04 -7.51 -9.61
C LEU A 109 8.47 -8.20 -10.86
N ALA A 110 8.36 -9.53 -10.85
CA ALA A 110 7.81 -10.28 -11.97
C ALA A 110 6.36 -9.84 -12.25
N GLY A 111 6.04 -9.65 -13.54
CA GLY A 111 4.74 -9.13 -13.96
C GLY A 111 4.50 -7.66 -13.63
N MET A 112 5.56 -6.87 -13.39
CA MET A 112 5.42 -5.41 -13.35
C MET A 112 5.24 -4.85 -14.77
N GLY A 113 4.47 -3.78 -14.86
CA GLY A 113 4.31 -3.00 -16.06
C GLY A 113 3.73 -1.61 -15.78
N THR A 114 3.57 -0.83 -16.83
CA THR A 114 3.03 0.53 -16.73
C THR A 114 2.37 0.92 -18.04
N THR A 115 1.35 1.77 -17.96
CA THR A 115 0.90 2.55 -19.11
C THR A 115 1.94 3.62 -19.44
N ILE A 116 1.80 4.22 -20.63
CA ILE A 116 2.53 5.40 -21.04
C ILE A 116 1.64 6.26 -21.94
N THR A 117 1.49 7.53 -21.58
CA THR A 117 0.91 8.55 -22.46
C THR A 117 1.84 9.74 -22.40
N ALA A 118 2.49 10.07 -23.51
CA ALA A 118 3.50 11.12 -23.58
C ALA A 118 3.26 12.02 -24.79
N ILE A 119 3.36 13.33 -24.60
CA ILE A 119 3.23 14.32 -25.67
C ILE A 119 4.46 15.22 -25.66
N ALA A 120 5.09 15.37 -26.83
CA ALA A 120 6.15 16.32 -27.05
C ALA A 120 5.67 17.51 -27.91
N LEU A 121 6.09 18.72 -27.57
CA LEU A 121 5.92 19.91 -28.41
C LEU A 121 7.19 20.10 -29.25
N VAL A 122 7.06 19.97 -30.58
CA VAL A 122 8.19 20.16 -31.49
C VAL A 122 7.81 21.16 -32.58
N GLY A 123 8.36 22.37 -32.48
CA GLY A 123 7.97 23.49 -33.32
C GLY A 123 6.51 23.84 -33.11
N ASP A 124 5.67 23.61 -34.11
CA ASP A 124 4.22 23.80 -34.06
C ASP A 124 3.44 22.48 -34.16
N TRP A 125 4.01 21.39 -33.63
CA TRP A 125 3.40 20.07 -33.65
C TRP A 125 3.39 19.40 -32.27
N TRP A 126 2.26 18.79 -31.95
CA TRP A 126 2.10 17.81 -30.89
C TRP A 126 2.43 16.42 -31.43
N VAL A 127 3.39 15.75 -30.81
CA VAL A 127 3.74 14.35 -31.10
C VAL A 127 3.36 13.51 -29.89
N LEU A 128 2.34 12.68 -30.04
CA LEU A 128 1.80 11.80 -28.99
C LEU A 128 2.31 10.37 -29.19
N ALA A 129 2.73 9.73 -28.10
CA ALA A 129 2.91 8.29 -27.99
C ALA A 129 2.04 7.75 -26.85
N HIS A 130 1.31 6.66 -27.13
CA HIS A 130 0.33 6.12 -26.18
C HIS A 130 0.30 4.59 -26.16
N ILE A 131 0.32 4.02 -24.94
CA ILE A 131 0.01 2.62 -24.63
C ILE A 131 -0.69 2.56 -23.28
N GLY A 132 -1.92 2.05 -23.24
CA GLY A 132 -2.64 1.75 -22.01
C GLY A 132 -4.02 2.38 -22.02
N ASP A 133 -4.55 2.70 -20.86
CA ASP A 133 -5.87 3.31 -20.66
C ASP A 133 -5.80 4.68 -19.95
N SER A 134 -4.59 5.18 -19.68
CA SER A 134 -4.39 6.61 -19.37
C SER A 134 -4.70 7.46 -20.60
N ARG A 135 -5.38 8.60 -20.42
CA ARG A 135 -5.92 9.38 -21.54
C ARG A 135 -5.21 10.71 -21.73
N ALA A 136 -5.20 11.15 -22.98
CA ALA A 136 -4.88 12.53 -23.34
C ALA A 136 -6.09 13.21 -24.01
N TYR A 137 -6.35 14.46 -23.60
CA TYR A 137 -7.38 15.34 -24.13
C TYR A 137 -6.75 16.67 -24.57
N LEU A 138 -7.33 17.28 -25.60
CA LEU A 138 -6.98 18.60 -26.12
C LEU A 138 -8.22 19.50 -26.05
N LEU A 139 -8.13 20.60 -25.31
CA LEU A 139 -9.09 21.68 -25.32
C LEU A 139 -8.64 22.73 -26.35
N ARG A 140 -9.46 22.95 -27.38
CA ARG A 140 -9.24 23.97 -28.42
C ARG A 140 -10.56 24.61 -28.79
N ASP A 141 -10.56 25.94 -28.94
CA ASP A 141 -11.76 26.72 -29.34
C ASP A 141 -12.99 26.44 -28.48
N GLY A 142 -12.80 26.15 -27.19
CA GLY A 142 -13.89 25.85 -26.26
C GLY A 142 -14.35 24.39 -26.26
N HIS A 143 -13.72 23.51 -27.04
CA HIS A 143 -14.15 22.11 -27.21
C HIS A 143 -13.07 21.11 -26.80
N LEU A 144 -13.46 20.15 -25.96
CA LEU A 144 -12.60 19.05 -25.52
C LEU A 144 -12.62 17.91 -26.55
N MET A 145 -11.44 17.52 -27.01
CA MET A 145 -11.23 16.41 -27.93
C MET A 145 -10.31 15.36 -27.29
N ARG A 146 -10.78 14.13 -27.18
CA ARG A 146 -9.94 13.01 -26.76
C ARG A 146 -8.96 12.63 -27.89
N LEU A 147 -7.67 12.54 -27.55
CA LEU A 147 -6.59 12.24 -28.51
C LEU A 147 -6.20 10.76 -28.56
N THR A 148 -6.57 10.00 -27.54
CA THR A 148 -6.15 8.60 -27.29
C THR A 148 -7.33 7.65 -27.35
N SER A 149 -7.09 6.39 -27.69
CA SER A 149 -8.07 5.30 -27.59
C SER A 149 -7.54 4.27 -26.61
N ASP A 150 -8.33 3.91 -25.59
CA ASP A 150 -7.83 3.04 -24.52
C ASP A 150 -7.50 1.65 -25.08
N HIS A 151 -6.34 1.13 -24.71
CA HIS A 151 -6.00 -0.26 -24.93
C HIS A 151 -6.59 -1.14 -23.83
N SER A 152 -7.91 -1.07 -23.63
CA SER A 152 -8.64 -1.82 -22.61
C SER A 152 -9.59 -2.86 -23.23
N TYR A 153 -9.95 -3.87 -22.45
CA TYR A 153 -10.89 -4.91 -22.89
C TYR A 153 -12.27 -4.33 -23.22
N VAL A 154 -12.73 -3.36 -22.42
CA VAL A 154 -14.03 -2.70 -22.66
C VAL A 154 -14.01 -1.84 -23.91
N GLN A 155 -12.89 -1.16 -24.21
CA GLN A 155 -12.74 -0.42 -25.46
C GLN A 155 -12.79 -1.37 -26.67
N HIS A 156 -12.14 -2.53 -26.60
CA HIS A 156 -12.24 -3.55 -27.65
C HIS A 156 -13.70 -4.03 -27.88
N LEU A 157 -14.49 -4.18 -26.81
CA LEU A 157 -15.91 -4.54 -26.93
C LEU A 157 -16.74 -3.40 -27.55
N ILE A 158 -16.43 -2.14 -27.25
CA ILE A 158 -17.06 -0.98 -27.89
C ILE A 158 -16.73 -0.94 -29.38
N ASP A 159 -15.45 -1.06 -29.74
CA ASP A 159 -14.98 -0.99 -31.13
C ASP A 159 -15.59 -2.10 -31.99
N THR A 160 -15.79 -3.29 -31.40
CA THR A 160 -16.46 -4.43 -32.02
C THR A 160 -17.99 -4.40 -31.93
N LYS A 161 -18.56 -3.30 -31.42
CA LYS A 161 -20.00 -3.05 -31.27
C LYS A 161 -20.74 -4.12 -30.45
N ARG A 162 -20.05 -4.73 -29.48
CA ARG A 162 -20.62 -5.72 -28.55
C ARG A 162 -21.28 -5.10 -27.33
N ILE A 163 -20.78 -3.94 -26.92
CA ILE A 163 -21.35 -3.13 -25.84
C ILE A 163 -21.36 -1.65 -26.27
N SER A 164 -22.20 -0.86 -25.63
CA SER A 164 -22.21 0.59 -25.71
C SER A 164 -21.21 1.22 -24.72
N GLU A 165 -20.86 2.49 -24.93
CA GLU A 165 -20.01 3.26 -23.99
C GLU A 165 -20.63 3.35 -22.59
N ALA A 166 -21.95 3.45 -22.48
CA ALA A 166 -22.65 3.48 -21.19
C ALA A 166 -22.54 2.14 -20.44
N GLU A 167 -22.60 1.02 -21.16
CA GLU A 167 -22.43 -0.33 -20.59
C GLU A 167 -20.98 -0.59 -20.17
N ALA A 168 -20.00 -0.07 -20.91
CA ALA A 168 -18.58 -0.22 -20.60
C ALA A 168 -18.21 0.31 -19.21
N ARG A 169 -18.80 1.43 -18.78
CA ARG A 169 -18.52 2.06 -17.47
C ARG A 169 -18.82 1.14 -16.29
N ASN A 170 -19.86 0.32 -16.40
CA ASN A 170 -20.29 -0.60 -15.34
C ASN A 170 -19.84 -2.05 -15.60
N HIS A 171 -18.98 -2.27 -16.59
CA HIS A 171 -18.57 -3.61 -16.97
C HIS A 171 -17.67 -4.23 -15.87
N PRO A 172 -17.85 -5.52 -15.51
CA PRO A 172 -17.05 -6.19 -14.48
C PRO A 172 -15.54 -6.19 -14.78
N GLN A 173 -15.17 -6.17 -16.06
CA GLN A 173 -13.78 -6.18 -16.54
C GLN A 173 -13.33 -4.81 -17.07
N ARG A 174 -13.87 -3.70 -16.54
CA ARG A 174 -13.51 -2.35 -16.99
C ARG A 174 -12.03 -1.99 -16.74
N ASN A 175 -11.43 -2.55 -15.67
CA ASN A 175 -10.02 -2.32 -15.30
C ASN A 175 -9.04 -3.28 -16.02
N VAL A 176 -9.48 -4.00 -17.05
CA VAL A 176 -8.61 -4.96 -17.76
C VAL A 176 -7.93 -4.25 -18.93
N VAL A 177 -6.65 -3.97 -18.77
CA VAL A 177 -5.79 -3.39 -19.82
C VAL A 177 -5.23 -4.51 -20.71
N MET A 178 -5.20 -4.25 -22.02
CA MET A 178 -4.80 -5.19 -23.08
C MET A 178 -3.39 -4.91 -23.62
N ARG A 179 -2.90 -3.67 -23.51
CA ARG A 179 -1.52 -3.29 -23.90
C ARG A 179 -0.90 -2.41 -22.83
N VAL A 180 0.28 -2.78 -22.35
CA VAL A 180 1.10 -2.03 -21.40
C VAL A 180 2.57 -2.28 -21.69
N LEU A 181 3.45 -1.43 -21.17
CA LEU A 181 4.88 -1.71 -21.12
C LEU A 181 5.16 -2.68 -19.96
N GLY A 182 6.00 -3.70 -20.16
CA GLY A 182 6.49 -4.50 -19.05
C GLY A 182 6.70 -5.98 -19.38
N ASP A 183 6.79 -6.79 -18.32
CA ASP A 183 7.12 -8.22 -18.38
C ASP A 183 5.92 -9.08 -18.79
N PHE A 184 5.29 -8.71 -19.91
CA PHE A 184 4.15 -9.37 -20.51
C PHE A 184 4.45 -9.69 -21.98
N ASP A 185 3.97 -10.85 -22.45
CA ASP A 185 4.12 -11.27 -23.86
C ASP A 185 3.02 -10.60 -24.72
N ILE A 186 3.10 -9.27 -24.85
CA ILE A 186 2.14 -8.41 -25.55
C ILE A 186 2.87 -7.36 -26.40
N ASP A 187 2.20 -6.82 -27.42
CA ASP A 187 2.79 -5.80 -28.31
C ASP A 187 3.02 -4.48 -27.56
N ALA A 188 4.29 -4.12 -27.42
CA ALA A 188 4.75 -2.91 -26.74
C ALA A 188 4.99 -1.71 -27.67
N ARG A 189 4.66 -1.82 -28.96
CA ARG A 189 4.75 -0.66 -29.87
C ARG A 189 3.75 0.41 -29.45
N PRO A 190 4.13 1.70 -29.37
CA PRO A 190 3.20 2.77 -29.06
C PRO A 190 2.34 3.15 -30.25
N ASP A 191 1.13 3.61 -29.96
CA ASP A 191 0.32 4.32 -30.94
C ASP A 191 0.85 5.75 -31.06
N ILE A 192 1.29 6.13 -32.25
CA ILE A 192 1.83 7.46 -32.55
C ILE A 192 0.78 8.31 -33.26
N SER A 193 0.60 9.55 -32.79
CA SER A 193 -0.25 10.55 -33.44
C SER A 193 0.46 11.90 -33.51
N ILE A 194 0.44 12.51 -34.69
CA ILE A 194 1.04 13.83 -34.94
C ILE A 194 -0.07 14.81 -35.29
N ARG A 195 -0.11 15.97 -34.60
CA ARG A 195 -1.13 17.00 -34.80
C ARG A 195 -0.54 18.39 -34.76
N ARG A 196 -1.10 19.32 -35.53
CA ARG A 196 -0.67 20.71 -35.52
C ARG A 196 -1.09 21.38 -34.21
N ALA A 197 -0.12 21.92 -33.50
CA ALA A 197 -0.31 22.72 -32.30
C ALA A 197 -0.76 24.14 -32.67
N GLN A 198 -1.58 24.73 -31.82
CA GLN A 198 -2.04 26.11 -31.94
C GLN A 198 -1.83 26.85 -30.62
N ALA A 199 -1.60 28.15 -30.70
CA ALA A 199 -1.56 28.99 -29.52
C ALA A 199 -2.92 28.95 -28.82
N GLY A 200 -2.92 28.75 -27.50
CA GLY A 200 -4.12 28.56 -26.69
C GLY A 200 -4.60 27.11 -26.60
N ASP A 201 -3.92 26.16 -27.26
CA ASP A 201 -4.15 24.74 -26.98
C ASP A 201 -3.86 24.43 -25.52
N ARG A 202 -4.78 23.72 -24.87
CA ARG A 202 -4.57 23.16 -23.54
C ARG A 202 -4.73 21.65 -23.56
N LEU A 203 -3.69 20.94 -23.14
CA LEU A 203 -3.66 19.49 -23.00
C LEU A 203 -3.95 19.08 -21.55
N LEU A 204 -4.67 17.98 -21.41
CA LEU A 204 -4.78 17.21 -20.18
C LEU A 204 -4.30 15.78 -20.45
N LEU A 205 -3.31 15.31 -19.69
CA LEU A 205 -3.02 13.88 -19.55
C LEU A 205 -3.49 13.42 -18.18
N CYS A 206 -4.18 12.28 -18.11
CA CYS A 206 -4.73 11.78 -16.86
C CYS A 206 -4.71 10.25 -16.75
N SER A 207 -4.53 9.74 -15.53
CA SER A 207 -4.64 8.31 -15.23
C SER A 207 -6.10 7.87 -15.14
N ASP A 208 -6.33 6.56 -15.11
CA ASP A 208 -7.67 5.98 -15.05
C ASP A 208 -8.42 6.39 -13.77
N GLY A 209 -7.71 6.69 -12.68
CA GLY A 209 -8.27 7.19 -11.44
C GLY A 209 -8.97 8.54 -11.57
N LEU A 210 -8.72 9.31 -12.64
CA LEU A 210 -9.44 10.53 -12.99
C LEU A 210 -10.52 10.26 -14.04
N CYS A 211 -10.14 9.73 -15.21
CA CYS A 211 -11.06 9.58 -16.34
C CYS A 211 -12.01 8.38 -16.21
N GLY A 212 -11.79 7.51 -15.24
CA GLY A 212 -12.69 6.43 -14.85
C GLY A 212 -13.84 6.86 -13.94
N VAL A 213 -13.74 8.04 -13.30
CA VAL A 213 -14.79 8.59 -12.42
C VAL A 213 -15.40 9.89 -12.93
N LEU A 214 -14.63 10.74 -13.61
CA LEU A 214 -15.12 12.00 -14.17
C LEU A 214 -15.59 11.81 -15.61
N GLU A 215 -16.72 12.43 -15.95
CA GLU A 215 -17.20 12.48 -17.33
C GLU A 215 -16.44 13.54 -18.15
N ASP A 216 -16.30 13.30 -19.45
CA ASP A 216 -15.65 14.23 -20.38
C ASP A 216 -16.26 15.65 -20.34
N SER A 217 -17.57 15.78 -20.11
CA SER A 217 -18.27 17.06 -19.94
C SER A 217 -17.80 17.84 -18.70
N THR A 218 -17.55 17.12 -17.60
CA THR A 218 -17.05 17.69 -16.34
C THR A 218 -15.60 18.12 -16.48
N ILE A 219 -14.80 17.33 -17.22
CA ILE A 219 -13.43 17.66 -17.56
C ILE A 219 -13.39 18.94 -18.42
N GLU A 220 -14.22 19.01 -19.46
CA GLU A 220 -14.34 20.17 -20.36
C GLU A 220 -14.70 21.44 -19.59
N GLU A 221 -15.75 21.40 -18.77
CA GLU A 221 -16.19 22.54 -17.96
C GLU A 221 -15.08 23.03 -17.01
N THR A 222 -14.36 22.10 -16.38
CA THR A 222 -13.27 22.43 -15.46
C THR A 222 -12.09 23.08 -16.19
N MET A 223 -11.68 22.51 -17.32
CA MET A 223 -10.56 23.05 -18.10
C MET A 223 -10.86 24.42 -18.71
N LEU A 224 -12.15 24.72 -18.96
CA LEU A 224 -12.62 26.04 -19.39
C LEU A 224 -12.70 27.05 -18.25
N HIS A 225 -13.06 26.60 -17.04
CA HIS A 225 -13.28 27.48 -15.91
C HIS A 225 -11.98 28.04 -15.32
N PHE A 226 -10.98 27.17 -15.12
CA PHE A 226 -9.72 27.55 -14.47
C PHE A 226 -8.71 28.01 -15.50
N THR A 227 -8.28 29.27 -15.46
CA THR A 227 -7.20 29.76 -16.33
C THR A 227 -5.83 29.31 -15.82
N ASP A 228 -5.63 29.30 -14.50
CA ASP A 228 -4.39 28.80 -13.91
C ASP A 228 -4.31 27.27 -14.02
N ARG A 229 -3.12 26.80 -14.40
CA ARG A 229 -2.87 25.41 -14.77
C ARG A 229 -2.75 24.51 -13.55
N GLU A 230 -2.14 25.02 -12.47
CA GLU A 230 -2.01 24.31 -11.23
C GLU A 230 -3.37 24.23 -10.53
N GLU A 231 -4.12 25.33 -10.46
CA GLU A 231 -5.49 25.32 -9.93
C GLU A 231 -6.38 24.34 -10.70
N CYS A 232 -6.28 24.30 -12.03
CA CYS A 232 -7.02 23.34 -12.85
C CYS A 232 -6.67 21.89 -12.48
N ALA A 233 -5.37 21.56 -12.41
CA ALA A 233 -4.91 20.22 -12.05
C ALA A 233 -5.33 19.82 -10.63
N GLN A 234 -5.14 20.71 -9.65
CA GLN A 234 -5.55 20.55 -8.26
C GLN A 234 -7.06 20.28 -8.15
N PHE A 235 -7.87 21.07 -8.88
CA PHE A 235 -9.32 20.94 -8.84
C PHE A 235 -9.78 19.61 -9.45
N LEU A 236 -9.26 19.23 -10.63
CA LEU A 236 -9.56 17.95 -11.29
C LEU A 236 -9.25 16.75 -10.39
N VAL A 237 -8.04 16.71 -9.80
CA VAL A 237 -7.65 15.63 -8.88
C VAL A 237 -8.56 15.63 -7.64
N SER A 238 -8.84 16.79 -7.05
CA SER A 238 -9.72 16.90 -5.90
C SER A 238 -11.15 16.44 -6.19
N MET A 239 -11.66 16.71 -7.40
CA MET A 239 -12.99 16.28 -7.83
C MET A 239 -13.04 14.77 -8.01
N ALA A 240 -12.05 14.17 -8.65
CA ALA A 240 -11.99 12.72 -8.83
C ALA A 240 -11.99 11.98 -7.48
N LEU A 241 -11.24 12.48 -6.50
CA LEU A 241 -11.26 11.93 -5.13
C LEU A 241 -12.63 12.08 -4.46
N LYS A 242 -13.27 13.26 -4.60
CA LYS A 242 -14.62 13.50 -4.05
C LYS A 242 -15.71 12.68 -4.76
N ALA A 243 -15.52 12.38 -6.04
CA ALA A 243 -16.39 11.51 -6.83
C ALA A 243 -16.25 10.02 -6.45
N GLY A 244 -15.30 9.68 -5.57
CA GLY A 244 -15.12 8.34 -5.04
C GLY A 244 -14.08 7.51 -5.80
N SER A 245 -13.07 8.14 -6.41
CA SER A 245 -11.96 7.41 -7.00
C SER A 245 -11.27 6.51 -5.97
N THR A 246 -11.11 5.24 -6.34
CA THR A 246 -10.47 4.21 -5.52
C THR A 246 -9.02 3.96 -5.94
N ASP A 247 -8.52 4.68 -6.95
CA ASP A 247 -7.17 4.50 -7.49
C ASP A 247 -6.26 5.70 -7.22
N ASN A 248 -5.01 5.58 -7.64
CA ASN A 248 -4.12 6.73 -7.78
C ASN A 248 -4.71 7.70 -8.81
N VAL A 249 -4.58 9.00 -8.54
CA VAL A 249 -5.18 10.04 -9.40
C VAL A 249 -4.11 11.02 -9.79
N THR A 250 -3.81 11.07 -11.08
CA THR A 250 -2.77 11.95 -11.62
C THR A 250 -3.30 12.75 -12.80
N ALA A 251 -2.97 14.04 -12.82
CA ALA A 251 -3.29 14.97 -13.89
C ALA A 251 -2.03 15.76 -14.29
N VAL A 252 -1.84 15.96 -15.59
CA VAL A 252 -0.83 16.84 -16.17
C VAL A 252 -1.56 17.83 -17.07
N ILE A 253 -1.36 19.13 -16.84
CA ILE A 253 -1.91 20.19 -17.67
C ILE A 253 -0.77 20.84 -18.43
N ALA A 254 -0.92 21.03 -19.74
CA ALA A 254 0.08 21.68 -20.60
C ALA A 254 -0.58 22.72 -21.52
N ASP A 255 -0.08 23.96 -21.54
CA ASP A 255 -0.63 25.04 -22.35
C ASP A 255 0.41 25.45 -23.41
N ALA A 256 0.01 25.47 -24.69
CA ALA A 256 0.83 26.05 -25.74
C ALA A 256 0.59 27.56 -25.85
N THR A 257 1.65 28.34 -25.69
CA THR A 257 1.63 29.80 -25.76
C THR A 257 2.59 30.30 -26.84
N LEU A 258 2.37 31.52 -27.31
CA LEU A 258 3.31 32.17 -28.24
C LEU A 258 4.48 32.76 -27.47
N ALA A 259 5.67 32.68 -28.07
CA ALA A 259 6.81 33.46 -27.65
C ALA A 259 6.48 34.96 -27.64
N LEU A 260 6.53 35.59 -26.46
CA LEU A 260 6.43 37.05 -26.34
C LEU A 260 7.70 37.75 -26.87
N ASP A 261 8.84 37.05 -26.84
CA ASP A 261 10.12 37.54 -27.35
C ASP A 261 10.81 36.46 -28.19
N ALA A 262 11.21 36.81 -29.41
CA ALA A 262 11.77 35.86 -30.38
C ALA A 262 13.22 35.44 -30.02
N GLU A 263 13.88 36.20 -29.14
CA GLU A 263 15.24 35.91 -28.64
C GLU A 263 15.24 35.08 -27.34
N ALA A 264 14.07 34.78 -26.76
CA ALA A 264 13.96 34.02 -25.51
C ALA A 264 14.07 32.49 -25.67
N PHE A 265 14.36 31.99 -26.88
CA PHE A 265 14.30 30.56 -27.21
C PHE A 265 15.38 29.70 -26.55
N ASP A 266 16.50 30.32 -26.16
CA ASP A 266 17.66 29.62 -25.61
C ASP A 266 17.72 29.66 -24.07
N VAL A 267 16.66 30.13 -23.39
CA VAL A 267 16.60 30.22 -21.92
C VAL A 267 15.43 29.38 -21.40
N PRO A 268 15.65 28.45 -20.45
CA PRO A 268 14.57 27.74 -19.77
C PRO A 268 13.57 28.73 -19.18
N HIS A 269 12.29 28.53 -19.49
CA HIS A 269 11.17 29.34 -19.04
C HIS A 269 10.35 28.72 -17.90
N GLN A 270 10.62 27.46 -17.53
CA GLN A 270 10.11 26.78 -16.33
C GLN A 270 11.07 25.68 -15.88
N THR A 271 11.00 25.30 -14.61
CA THR A 271 11.69 24.12 -14.09
C THR A 271 10.79 22.90 -14.24
N PRO A 272 11.26 21.77 -14.79
CA PRO A 272 10.44 20.57 -14.91
C PRO A 272 9.90 20.08 -13.57
N VAL A 273 8.64 19.63 -13.59
CA VAL A 273 7.90 19.16 -12.40
C VAL A 273 7.59 17.67 -12.53
N VAL A 274 7.84 16.91 -11.46
CA VAL A 274 7.70 15.45 -11.43
C VAL A 274 6.73 15.02 -10.33
N GLY A 275 5.70 14.24 -10.71
CA GLY A 275 4.68 13.73 -9.80
C GLY A 275 4.75 12.22 -9.58
N GLY A 276 4.01 11.75 -8.58
CA GLY A 276 3.85 10.32 -8.31
C GLY A 276 5.11 9.63 -7.77
N ALA A 277 5.27 8.33 -8.05
CA ALA A 277 6.40 7.52 -7.59
C ALA A 277 7.76 8.06 -8.05
N ALA A 278 7.83 8.62 -9.26
CA ALA A 278 9.06 9.21 -9.81
C ALA A 278 9.62 10.36 -8.95
N SER A 279 8.77 11.06 -8.19
CA SER A 279 9.19 12.14 -7.29
C SER A 279 10.06 11.67 -6.11
N ALA A 280 10.14 10.36 -5.84
CA ALA A 280 11.09 9.82 -4.87
C ALA A 280 12.54 9.79 -5.38
N ASN A 281 12.76 9.92 -6.70
CA ASN A 281 14.07 9.78 -7.35
C ASN A 281 14.48 11.03 -8.17
N LEU A 282 14.11 12.23 -7.71
CA LEU A 282 14.35 13.49 -8.43
C LEU A 282 15.82 13.72 -8.83
N ASN A 283 16.78 13.36 -7.96
CA ASN A 283 18.21 13.52 -8.25
C ASN A 283 18.60 12.81 -9.55
N SER A 284 18.11 11.59 -9.77
CA SER A 284 18.43 10.84 -11.00
C SER A 284 17.85 11.50 -12.25
N LEU A 285 16.77 12.29 -12.12
CA LEU A 285 16.17 13.01 -13.23
C LEU A 285 16.93 14.31 -13.49
N ALA A 286 17.29 15.04 -12.43
CA ALA A 286 18.16 16.22 -12.53
C ALA A 286 19.51 15.89 -13.17
N ASP A 287 20.10 14.74 -12.84
CA ASP A 287 21.35 14.26 -13.44
C ASP A 287 21.20 13.92 -14.94
N ILE A 288 20.02 13.44 -15.37
CA ILE A 288 19.77 13.14 -16.80
C ILE A 288 19.57 14.43 -17.61
N LEU A 289 18.90 15.41 -17.01
CA LEU A 289 18.56 16.67 -17.66
C LEU A 289 19.70 17.71 -17.58
N HIS A 290 20.66 17.51 -16.68
CA HIS A 290 21.67 18.51 -16.32
C HIS A 290 21.06 19.85 -15.87
N GLU A 291 19.84 19.82 -15.31
CA GLU A 291 19.12 20.98 -14.83
C GLU A 291 18.32 20.68 -13.54
N PRO A 292 17.87 21.70 -12.79
CA PRO A 292 17.07 21.48 -11.58
C PRO A 292 15.71 20.86 -11.91
N VAL A 293 15.17 20.05 -10.99
CA VAL A 293 13.84 19.42 -11.12
C VAL A 293 13.05 19.60 -9.84
N LEU A 294 11.75 19.87 -9.95
CA LEU A 294 10.82 20.06 -8.83
C LEU A 294 9.94 18.82 -8.61
N SER A 295 9.61 18.52 -7.36
CA SER A 295 8.47 17.66 -7.05
C SER A 295 7.15 18.39 -7.33
N ALA A 296 6.13 17.64 -7.75
CA ALA A 296 4.76 18.14 -7.89
C ALA A 296 4.26 18.85 -6.62
N PRO A 297 3.46 19.92 -6.76
CA PRO A 297 2.80 20.54 -5.62
C PRO A 297 1.87 19.52 -4.93
N PRO A 298 1.84 19.50 -3.59
CA PRO A 298 0.94 18.61 -2.86
C PRO A 298 -0.52 19.03 -3.09
N LEU A 299 -1.43 18.06 -3.04
CA LEU A 299 -2.86 18.33 -3.19
C LEU A 299 -3.36 19.25 -2.05
N VAL A 300 -3.95 20.39 -2.43
CA VAL A 300 -4.47 21.38 -1.48
C VAL A 300 -5.73 20.86 -0.81
N GLY A 301 -5.80 20.98 0.52
CA GLY A 301 -7.02 20.68 1.28
C GLY A 301 -7.22 19.23 1.71
N LYS A 302 -6.17 18.38 1.67
CA LYS A 302 -6.17 17.03 2.23
C LYS A 302 -6.61 16.93 3.68
N SER A 303 -6.41 17.99 4.47
CA SER A 303 -6.79 18.02 5.87
C SER A 303 -8.31 18.10 6.02
N SER A 304 -8.91 17.05 6.58
CA SER A 304 -10.29 17.08 7.02
C SER A 304 -10.51 18.26 7.99
N PRO A 305 -11.73 18.82 8.10
CA PRO A 305 -12.04 19.79 9.14
C PRO A 305 -11.70 19.29 10.56
N ALA A 306 -11.79 17.98 10.78
CA ALA A 306 -11.42 17.32 12.03
C ALA A 306 -9.90 17.30 12.28
N GLU A 307 -9.08 17.02 11.27
CA GLU A 307 -7.61 17.08 11.38
C GLU A 307 -7.12 18.52 11.56
N ARG A 308 -7.74 19.50 10.89
CA ARG A 308 -7.46 20.92 11.13
C ARG A 308 -7.79 21.35 12.55
N ALA A 309 -8.92 20.87 13.09
CA ALA A 309 -9.29 21.11 14.49
C ALA A 309 -8.35 20.41 15.47
N ALA A 310 -7.91 19.18 15.18
CA ALA A 310 -6.97 18.43 16.02
C ALA A 310 -5.57 19.08 16.05
N ALA A 311 -5.07 19.56 14.91
CA ALA A 311 -3.80 20.27 14.81
C ALA A 311 -3.80 21.61 15.58
N LEU A 312 -4.94 22.30 15.66
CA LEU A 312 -5.12 23.50 16.48
C LEU A 312 -5.10 23.19 17.99
N VAL A 313 -5.52 21.99 18.39
CA VAL A 313 -5.54 21.56 19.81
C VAL A 313 -4.17 21.04 20.28
N GLN A 314 -3.32 20.54 19.37
CA GLN A 314 -2.03 19.91 19.69
C GLN A 314 -0.80 20.85 19.62
N GLN A 315 -0.98 22.17 19.66
CA GLN A 315 0.10 23.16 19.45
C GLN A 315 1.33 23.05 20.38
N ASP A 316 1.31 22.25 21.46
CA ASP A 316 2.45 22.10 22.37
C ASP A 316 3.22 20.77 22.26
N SER A 317 2.83 19.81 21.40
CA SER A 317 3.51 18.50 21.34
C SER A 317 3.27 17.73 20.04
N ALA A 318 3.85 18.17 18.91
CA ALA A 318 3.90 17.34 17.70
C ALA A 318 5.34 17.24 17.16
N PRO A 319 5.81 16.04 16.76
CA PRO A 319 7.00 15.92 15.91
C PRO A 319 6.74 16.73 14.63
N ARG A 320 7.74 17.49 14.16
CA ARG A 320 7.69 18.19 12.87
C ARG A 320 7.32 17.19 11.78
N GLU A 321 6.11 17.28 11.24
CA GLU A 321 5.82 16.70 9.93
C GLU A 321 6.77 17.33 8.90
N PRO A 322 7.29 16.56 7.92
CA PRO A 322 8.04 17.15 6.82
C PRO A 322 7.11 18.14 6.11
N SER A 323 7.55 19.39 5.98
CA SER A 323 6.71 20.43 5.37
C SER A 323 6.27 19.95 3.98
N ALA A 324 4.98 20.06 3.70
CA ALA A 324 4.35 19.90 2.40
C ALA A 324 4.80 21.01 1.41
N ALA A 325 6.11 21.18 1.27
CA ALA A 325 6.76 22.10 0.36
C ALA A 325 7.33 21.29 -0.79
N GLN A 326 7.26 21.84 -2.00
CA GLN A 326 7.93 21.24 -3.15
C GLN A 326 9.42 21.10 -2.85
N THR A 327 9.97 19.93 -3.18
CA THR A 327 11.39 19.65 -3.06
C THR A 327 12.07 19.94 -4.40
N VAL A 328 13.23 20.58 -4.34
CA VAL A 328 14.08 20.84 -5.51
C VAL A 328 15.24 19.86 -5.49
N ALA A 329 15.50 19.19 -6.62
CA ALA A 329 16.72 18.43 -6.84
C ALA A 329 17.62 19.18 -7.82
N GLN A 330 18.91 19.22 -7.50
CA GLN A 330 19.94 19.81 -8.35
C GLN A 330 20.76 18.68 -9.01
N PRO A 331 21.35 18.91 -10.20
CA PRO A 331 22.29 17.97 -10.82
C PRO A 331 23.50 17.68 -9.93
N SER A 332 24.09 16.50 -10.07
CA SER A 332 25.25 16.06 -9.28
C SER A 332 26.43 17.01 -9.36
N GLU A 333 26.75 17.56 -10.54
CA GLU A 333 27.84 18.52 -10.76
C GLU A 333 27.69 19.76 -9.86
N VAL A 334 26.46 20.30 -9.79
CA VAL A 334 26.14 21.46 -8.93
C VAL A 334 26.20 21.07 -7.45
N ARG A 335 25.70 19.88 -7.09
CA ARG A 335 25.73 19.39 -5.70
C ARG A 335 27.15 19.11 -5.20
N GLU A 336 28.07 18.74 -6.09
CA GLU A 336 29.50 18.58 -5.80
C GLU A 336 30.16 19.95 -5.55
N ASP A 337 29.90 20.94 -6.40
CA ASP A 337 30.43 22.30 -6.26
C ASP A 337 30.00 22.99 -4.94
N TYR A 338 28.78 22.74 -4.48
CA TYR A 338 28.28 23.24 -3.19
C TYR A 338 28.66 22.35 -1.99
N GLY A 339 29.39 21.25 -2.21
CA GLY A 339 29.83 20.33 -1.16
C GLY A 339 28.70 19.52 -0.50
N GLU A 340 27.53 19.41 -1.14
CA GLU A 340 26.43 18.54 -0.71
C GLU A 340 26.74 17.06 -0.98
N ILE A 341 27.53 16.78 -2.02
CA ILE A 341 28.19 15.49 -2.18
C ILE A 341 29.55 15.60 -1.49
N LYS A 342 29.62 15.10 -0.27
CA LYS A 342 30.90 14.91 0.41
C LYS A 342 31.59 13.71 -0.24
N ASP A 343 32.23 13.95 -1.38
CA ASP A 343 33.20 13.12 -2.08
C ASP A 343 32.99 11.62 -1.84
N THR A 344 32.13 11.02 -2.66
CA THR A 344 32.01 9.57 -2.73
C THR A 344 32.59 9.09 -4.04
N ASP A 345 33.84 8.63 -3.95
CA ASP A 345 34.24 7.38 -4.60
C ASP A 345 34.31 7.45 -6.14
N THR A 346 35.02 8.42 -6.71
CA THR A 346 35.28 8.46 -8.16
C THR A 346 36.46 7.57 -8.61
N GLY A 347 37.22 6.99 -7.68
CA GLY A 347 38.44 6.25 -8.04
C GLY A 347 39.46 7.11 -8.80
N GLU A 348 39.34 8.43 -8.74
CA GLU A 348 40.28 9.36 -9.35
C GLU A 348 41.60 9.34 -8.58
N ILE A 349 42.70 9.28 -9.32
CA ILE A 349 44.05 9.28 -8.76
C ILE A 349 44.30 10.65 -8.14
N PRO A 350 44.57 10.75 -6.82
CA PRO A 350 44.72 12.03 -6.14
C PRO A 350 45.91 12.80 -6.72
N VAL A 351 45.66 14.06 -7.12
CA VAL A 351 46.71 14.94 -7.64
C VAL A 351 47.50 15.50 -6.47
N VAL A 352 48.73 15.04 -6.28
CA VAL A 352 49.58 15.48 -5.17
C VAL A 352 50.39 16.70 -5.58
N HIS A 353 50.30 17.76 -4.78
CA HIS A 353 51.18 18.93 -4.89
C HIS A 353 52.47 18.68 -4.13
N LYS A 354 53.56 18.53 -4.88
CA LYS A 354 54.87 18.24 -4.32
C LYS A 354 55.49 19.49 -3.70
N SER A 355 56.42 19.28 -2.77
CA SER A 355 57.19 20.35 -2.13
C SER A 355 58.11 21.11 -3.09
N ASP A 356 58.37 20.57 -4.29
CA ASP A 356 59.12 21.19 -5.38
C ASP A 356 58.25 22.06 -6.33
N GLY A 357 56.94 22.17 -6.06
CA GLY A 357 56.00 22.96 -6.85
C GLY A 357 55.40 22.24 -8.06
N ARG A 358 55.66 20.94 -8.24
CA ARG A 358 55.09 20.13 -9.32
C ARG A 358 53.82 19.41 -8.88
N TYR A 359 52.91 19.22 -9.83
CA TYR A 359 51.73 18.39 -9.67
C TYR A 359 51.99 17.01 -10.28
N SER A 360 51.65 15.95 -9.56
CA SER A 360 51.75 14.58 -10.07
C SER A 360 50.44 13.84 -9.85
N ALA A 361 49.94 13.21 -10.91
CA ALA A 361 48.81 12.29 -10.91
C ALA A 361 49.24 10.89 -11.41
N ASP A 362 50.56 10.63 -11.47
CA ASP A 362 51.10 9.35 -11.90
C ASP A 362 50.93 8.33 -10.76
N PRO A 363 50.21 7.21 -10.97
CA PRO A 363 50.00 6.20 -9.94
C PRO A 363 51.27 5.45 -9.52
N ASN A 364 52.38 5.57 -10.27
CA ASN A 364 53.69 5.05 -9.87
C ASN A 364 54.54 6.05 -9.07
N ASP A 365 54.03 7.26 -8.82
CA ASP A 365 54.69 8.26 -7.98
C ASP A 365 54.57 7.87 -6.49
N PRO A 366 55.68 7.84 -5.72
CA PRO A 366 55.65 7.37 -4.34
C PRO A 366 54.72 8.17 -3.41
N GLU A 367 54.53 9.47 -3.66
CA GLU A 367 53.66 10.32 -2.82
C GLU A 367 52.17 10.14 -3.15
N VAL A 368 51.84 9.96 -4.43
CA VAL A 368 50.48 9.65 -4.90
C VAL A 368 50.08 8.24 -4.44
N ALA A 369 50.98 7.26 -4.59
CA ALA A 369 50.75 5.89 -4.15
C ALA A 369 50.62 5.76 -2.62
N ALA A 370 51.23 6.67 -1.84
CA ALA A 370 51.05 6.71 -0.39
C ALA A 370 49.64 7.17 -0.01
N GLN A 371 49.12 8.22 -0.66
CA GLN A 371 47.75 8.71 -0.41
C GLN A 371 46.68 7.71 -0.86
N ILE A 372 46.87 7.02 -2.00
CA ILE A 372 45.97 5.94 -2.44
C ILE A 372 45.89 4.85 -1.36
N ARG A 373 47.05 4.40 -0.84
CA ARG A 373 47.08 3.39 0.23
C ARG A 373 46.44 3.86 1.54
N GLU A 374 46.65 5.12 1.93
CA GLU A 374 46.00 5.68 3.11
C GLU A 374 44.47 5.78 2.93
N ALA A 375 44.01 6.14 1.74
CA ALA A 375 42.58 6.16 1.40
C ALA A 375 41.96 4.76 1.41
N GLU A 376 42.64 3.75 0.85
CA GLU A 376 42.21 2.34 0.91
C GLU A 376 42.11 1.83 2.34
N ILE A 377 43.12 2.09 3.18
CA ILE A 377 43.11 1.69 4.61
C ILE A 377 41.95 2.37 5.35
N ALA A 378 41.71 3.66 5.11
CA ALA A 378 40.60 4.39 5.72
C ALA A 378 39.22 3.90 5.24
N GLN A 379 39.11 3.47 3.98
CA GLN A 379 37.89 2.83 3.45
C GLN A 379 37.64 1.47 4.11
N ASP A 380 38.67 0.64 4.27
CA ASP A 380 38.58 -0.66 4.93
C ASP A 380 38.17 -0.52 6.40
N GLU A 381 38.72 0.46 7.14
CA GLU A 381 38.31 0.73 8.52
C GLU A 381 36.84 1.19 8.63
N ARG A 382 36.38 2.04 7.71
CA ARG A 382 34.98 2.49 7.66
C ARG A 382 34.03 1.34 7.32
N ALA A 383 34.40 0.46 6.39
CA ALA A 383 33.63 -0.73 6.03
C ALA A 383 33.56 -1.74 7.19
N HIS A 384 34.65 -1.93 7.92
CA HIS A 384 34.71 -2.82 9.08
C HIS A 384 33.83 -2.34 10.24
N SER A 385 33.82 -1.02 10.52
CA SER A 385 33.02 -0.43 11.60
C SER A 385 31.50 -0.48 11.33
N ARG A 386 31.07 -0.29 10.07
CA ARG A 386 29.67 -0.42 9.66
C ARG A 386 29.15 -1.86 9.79
N ARG A 387 29.96 -2.84 9.37
CA ARG A 387 29.62 -4.27 9.50
C ARG A 387 29.55 -4.74 10.96
N PHE A 388 30.45 -4.24 11.82
CA PHE A 388 30.42 -4.55 13.25
C PHE A 388 29.19 -3.95 13.95
N ARG A 389 28.86 -2.68 13.69
CA ARG A 389 27.67 -2.03 14.25
C ARG A 389 26.35 -2.69 13.81
N GLY A 390 26.25 -3.11 12.55
CA GLY A 390 25.08 -3.85 12.05
C GLY A 390 24.88 -5.21 12.74
N ARG A 391 25.98 -5.96 12.96
CA ARG A 391 25.90 -7.24 13.70
C ARG A 391 25.54 -7.06 15.16
N VAL A 392 26.10 -6.04 15.83
CA VAL A 392 25.76 -5.76 17.23
C VAL A 392 24.28 -5.33 17.37
N ALA A 393 23.78 -4.48 16.45
CA ALA A 393 22.38 -4.08 16.45
C ALA A 393 21.42 -5.27 16.22
N ALA A 394 21.77 -6.19 15.32
CA ALA A 394 21.00 -7.42 15.08
C ALA A 394 20.98 -8.36 16.30
N ILE A 395 22.11 -8.49 17.01
CA ILE A 395 22.19 -9.28 18.25
C ILE A 395 21.33 -8.63 19.35
N CYS A 396 21.45 -7.32 19.55
CA CYS A 396 20.65 -6.61 20.55
C CYS A 396 19.14 -6.70 20.29
N THR A 397 18.69 -6.56 19.04
CA THR A 397 17.27 -6.72 18.68
C THR A 397 16.77 -8.14 18.94
N THR A 398 17.58 -9.15 18.60
CA THR A 398 17.23 -10.56 18.89
C THR A 398 17.09 -10.81 20.39
N VAL A 399 18.00 -10.26 21.21
CA VAL A 399 17.94 -10.37 22.68
C VAL A 399 16.69 -9.69 23.25
N VAL A 400 16.31 -8.52 22.73
CA VAL A 400 15.11 -7.80 23.16
C VAL A 400 13.83 -8.59 22.81
N VAL A 401 13.76 -9.16 21.60
CA VAL A 401 12.62 -10.00 21.20
C VAL A 401 12.50 -11.23 22.10
N LEU A 402 13.62 -11.91 22.39
CA LEU A 402 13.62 -13.05 23.31
C LEU A 402 13.21 -12.66 24.73
N ALA A 403 13.63 -11.48 25.21
CA ALA A 403 13.21 -10.97 26.52
C ALA A 403 11.70 -10.67 26.57
N LEU A 404 11.13 -10.09 25.50
CA LEU A 404 9.69 -9.84 25.41
C LEU A 404 8.88 -11.13 25.37
N VAL A 405 9.35 -12.14 24.62
CA VAL A 405 8.72 -13.47 24.60
C VAL A 405 8.78 -14.13 25.98
N ALA A 406 9.93 -14.07 26.66
CA ALA A 406 10.08 -14.59 28.02
C ALA A 406 9.16 -13.88 29.03
N LEU A 407 9.02 -12.55 28.92
CA LEU A 407 8.08 -11.74 29.71
C LEU A 407 6.62 -12.14 29.44
N GLY A 408 6.26 -12.37 28.18
CA GLY A 408 4.92 -12.84 27.81
C GLY A 408 4.61 -14.22 28.39
N ILE A 409 5.55 -15.16 28.28
CA ILE A 409 5.43 -16.52 28.86
C ILE A 409 5.30 -16.44 30.38
N TRP A 410 6.15 -15.65 31.03
CA TRP A 410 6.11 -15.47 32.49
C TRP A 410 4.81 -14.83 32.96
N GLY A 411 4.32 -13.79 32.27
CA GLY A 411 3.04 -13.15 32.56
C GLY A 411 1.85 -14.10 32.39
N GLY A 412 1.84 -14.89 31.31
CA GLY A 412 0.82 -15.92 31.08
C GLY A 412 0.84 -17.01 32.16
N TYR A 413 2.02 -17.47 32.57
CA TYR A 413 2.17 -18.46 33.64
C TYR A 413 1.72 -17.89 34.99
N ALA A 414 2.15 -16.69 35.36
CA ALA A 414 1.76 -16.03 36.61
C ALA A 414 0.24 -15.82 36.71
N TRP A 415 -0.39 -15.41 35.62
CA TRP A 415 -1.85 -15.27 35.55
C TRP A 415 -2.57 -16.63 35.66
N SER A 416 -2.05 -17.68 35.01
CA SER A 416 -2.58 -19.03 35.10
C SER A 416 -2.60 -19.55 36.55
N GLN A 417 -1.55 -19.28 37.32
CA GLN A 417 -1.43 -19.75 38.71
C GLN A 417 -2.41 -19.07 39.68
N ASN A 418 -3.12 -18.03 39.25
CA ASN A 418 -4.09 -17.32 40.08
C ASN A 418 -5.52 -17.87 39.96
N ARG A 419 -5.71 -18.98 39.25
CA ARG A 419 -7.02 -19.61 39.02
C ARG A 419 -7.08 -21.02 39.60
N TYR A 420 -8.28 -21.43 40.00
CA TYR A 420 -8.55 -22.72 40.62
C TYR A 420 -9.72 -23.41 39.91
N TYR A 421 -9.73 -24.73 39.88
CA TYR A 421 -10.89 -25.47 39.37
C TYR A 421 -11.02 -26.81 40.07
N VAL A 422 -12.24 -27.36 40.06
CA VAL A 422 -12.54 -28.67 40.66
C VAL A 422 -12.58 -29.72 39.56
N GLY A 423 -11.79 -30.76 39.72
CA GLY A 423 -11.65 -31.86 38.76
C GLY A 423 -11.61 -33.22 39.45
N VAL A 424 -11.25 -34.26 38.69
CA VAL A 424 -11.12 -35.62 39.19
C VAL A 424 -9.66 -36.06 39.08
N ALA A 425 -9.05 -36.40 40.22
CA ALA A 425 -7.72 -36.99 40.29
C ALA A 425 -7.83 -38.37 40.95
N ASP A 426 -7.29 -39.42 40.30
CA ASP A 426 -7.24 -40.78 40.86
C ASP A 426 -8.58 -41.31 41.41
N GLY A 427 -9.68 -40.96 40.75
CA GLY A 427 -11.03 -41.40 41.14
C GLY A 427 -11.60 -40.69 42.37
N GLN A 428 -11.05 -39.52 42.74
CA GLN A 428 -11.54 -38.65 43.82
C GLN A 428 -11.72 -37.21 43.32
N VAL A 429 -12.58 -36.46 44.00
CA VAL A 429 -12.74 -35.02 43.73
C VAL A 429 -11.50 -34.27 44.20
N ALA A 430 -10.90 -33.46 43.32
CA ALA A 430 -9.66 -32.75 43.59
C ALA A 430 -9.75 -31.28 43.20
N LEU A 431 -9.15 -30.42 44.02
CA LEU A 431 -8.95 -29.01 43.75
C LEU A 431 -7.63 -28.82 43.01
N TYR A 432 -7.68 -28.25 41.81
CA TYR A 432 -6.53 -27.92 40.99
C TYR A 432 -6.25 -26.41 41.04
N GLN A 433 -4.97 -26.04 41.00
CA GLN A 433 -4.52 -24.67 40.78
C GLN A 433 -3.85 -24.59 39.41
N GLY A 434 -4.34 -23.69 38.55
CA GLY A 434 -3.91 -23.54 37.16
C GLY A 434 -5.07 -23.60 36.15
N MET A 435 -4.73 -23.78 34.87
CA MET A 435 -5.69 -23.97 33.79
C MET A 435 -5.77 -25.45 33.37
N PRO A 436 -6.96 -25.97 33.01
CA PRO A 436 -7.16 -27.37 32.60
C PRO A 436 -6.66 -27.67 31.16
N THR A 437 -5.53 -27.09 30.74
CA THR A 437 -4.99 -27.21 29.39
C THR A 437 -3.51 -27.57 29.44
N ASP A 438 -3.09 -28.50 28.57
CA ASP A 438 -1.68 -28.85 28.38
C ASP A 438 -1.06 -27.95 27.32
N ILE A 439 0.09 -27.35 27.63
CA ILE A 439 0.89 -26.58 26.66
C ILE A 439 2.23 -27.29 26.51
N PHE A 440 2.58 -27.71 25.29
CA PHE A 440 3.77 -28.51 24.99
C PHE A 440 3.90 -29.81 25.82
N GLY A 441 2.77 -30.44 26.17
CA GLY A 441 2.73 -31.72 26.89
C GLY A 441 3.12 -31.64 28.36
N GLN A 442 3.20 -30.43 28.93
CA GLN A 442 3.34 -30.22 30.36
C GLN A 442 2.01 -29.70 30.93
N PRO A 443 1.47 -30.31 32.01
CA PRO A 443 0.25 -29.82 32.62
C PRO A 443 0.50 -28.46 33.29
N LEU A 444 -0.33 -27.47 32.98
CA LEU A 444 -0.28 -26.13 33.60
C LEU A 444 -1.07 -26.04 34.92
N SER A 445 -1.62 -27.17 35.36
CA SER A 445 -2.30 -27.30 36.64
C SER A 445 -1.65 -28.36 37.51
N HIS A 446 -1.76 -28.18 38.82
CA HIS A 446 -1.34 -29.16 39.80
C HIS A 446 -2.43 -29.34 40.86
N VAL A 447 -2.47 -30.52 41.46
CA VAL A 447 -3.44 -30.84 42.52
C VAL A 447 -3.00 -30.16 43.81
N VAL A 448 -3.89 -29.33 44.36
CA VAL A 448 -3.69 -28.66 45.66
C VAL A 448 -4.19 -29.57 46.79
N GLN A 449 -5.38 -30.14 46.63
CA GLN A 449 -6.02 -30.94 47.67
C GLN A 449 -7.01 -31.95 47.08
N THR A 450 -7.08 -33.14 47.68
CA THR A 450 -8.02 -34.21 47.31
C THR A 450 -9.05 -34.42 48.43
N TYR A 451 -10.29 -34.67 48.05
CA TYR A 451 -11.42 -34.85 48.95
C TYR A 451 -11.99 -36.28 48.77
N PRO A 452 -11.49 -37.26 49.55
CA PRO A 452 -11.88 -38.67 49.41
C PRO A 452 -13.30 -38.96 49.94
N ASP A 453 -13.92 -38.01 50.63
CA ASP A 453 -15.25 -38.07 51.21
C ASP A 453 -16.38 -37.71 50.22
N LEU A 454 -16.05 -37.21 49.03
CA LEU A 454 -17.02 -36.84 47.99
C LEU A 454 -17.10 -37.88 46.86
N ASP A 455 -18.32 -38.22 46.46
CA ASP A 455 -18.58 -39.14 45.36
C ASP A 455 -18.43 -38.46 43.98
N VAL A 456 -17.53 -39.01 43.16
CA VAL A 456 -17.20 -38.51 41.82
C VAL A 456 -18.41 -38.54 40.88
N SER A 457 -19.34 -39.48 41.08
CA SER A 457 -20.53 -39.62 40.22
C SER A 457 -21.52 -38.46 40.32
N LYS A 458 -21.40 -37.62 41.36
CA LYS A 458 -22.28 -36.48 41.63
C LYS A 458 -21.72 -35.12 41.20
N LEU A 459 -20.51 -35.08 40.63
CA LEU A 459 -19.96 -33.86 40.05
C LEU A 459 -20.80 -33.43 38.82
N PRO A 460 -21.43 -32.24 38.82
CA PRO A 460 -22.13 -31.75 37.65
C PRO A 460 -21.13 -31.55 36.51
N SER A 461 -21.41 -32.09 35.32
CA SER A 461 -20.54 -31.94 34.14
C SER A 461 -20.33 -30.47 33.73
N THR A 462 -21.17 -29.55 34.21
CA THR A 462 -21.09 -28.11 33.98
C THR A 462 -20.27 -27.34 35.02
N SER A 463 -19.96 -27.93 36.18
CA SER A 463 -19.23 -27.26 37.28
C SER A 463 -17.71 -27.40 37.18
N GLN A 464 -17.19 -28.13 36.20
CA GLN A 464 -15.75 -28.36 36.03
C GLN A 464 -14.95 -27.12 35.62
N ASN A 465 -15.57 -25.98 35.26
CA ASN A 465 -14.87 -24.99 34.45
C ASN A 465 -14.63 -23.58 34.97
N HIS A 466 -15.22 -23.06 36.06
CA HIS A 466 -14.89 -21.67 36.45
C HIS A 466 -15.02 -21.42 37.96
N ALA A 467 -13.97 -21.68 38.73
CA ALA A 467 -13.73 -20.94 39.96
C ALA A 467 -12.60 -19.93 39.68
N THR A 468 -12.84 -18.66 39.97
CA THR A 468 -11.87 -17.61 39.67
C THR A 468 -10.90 -17.40 40.81
N THR A 469 -11.30 -17.78 42.02
CA THR A 469 -10.53 -17.67 43.27
C THR A 469 -10.63 -18.97 44.09
N LYS A 470 -9.72 -19.14 45.06
CA LYS A 470 -9.68 -20.32 45.92
C LYS A 470 -10.93 -20.45 46.79
N ASP A 471 -11.43 -19.33 47.32
CA ASP A 471 -12.61 -19.30 48.19
C ASP A 471 -13.87 -19.76 47.44
N GLU A 472 -14.06 -19.32 46.19
CA GLU A 472 -15.16 -19.79 45.33
C GLU A 472 -15.10 -21.31 45.05
N ALA A 473 -13.89 -21.85 44.97
CA ALA A 473 -13.69 -23.29 44.76
C ALA A 473 -13.95 -24.10 46.03
N GLU A 474 -13.62 -23.55 47.21
CA GLU A 474 -13.94 -24.17 48.50
C GLU A 474 -15.46 -24.10 48.79
N ASP A 475 -16.12 -22.99 48.47
CA ASP A 475 -17.58 -22.82 48.60
C ASP A 475 -18.35 -23.85 47.73
N THR A 476 -17.85 -24.13 46.53
CA THR A 476 -18.45 -25.16 45.65
C THR A 476 -18.27 -26.57 46.19
N ILE A 477 -17.15 -26.87 46.83
CA ILE A 477 -16.92 -28.16 47.51
C ILE A 477 -17.84 -28.30 48.73
N GLU A 478 -18.04 -27.24 49.50
CA GLU A 478 -18.92 -27.25 50.65
C GLU A 478 -20.40 -27.42 50.25
N ALA A 479 -20.82 -26.77 49.17
CA ALA A 479 -22.14 -26.98 48.58
C ALA A 479 -22.39 -28.43 48.15
N LEU A 480 -21.38 -29.09 47.55
CA LEU A 480 -21.46 -30.50 47.17
C LEU A 480 -21.60 -31.42 48.38
N ARG A 481 -20.89 -31.14 49.48
CA ARG A 481 -21.01 -31.89 50.74
C ARG A 481 -22.39 -31.76 51.38
N GLU A 482 -22.95 -30.56 51.38
CA GLU A 482 -24.30 -30.32 51.92
C GLU A 482 -25.36 -31.07 51.10
N GLN A 483 -25.24 -31.04 49.77
CA GLN A 483 -26.15 -31.77 48.89
C GLN A 483 -26.07 -33.29 49.12
N GLN A 484 -24.86 -33.84 49.30
CA GLN A 484 -24.70 -35.26 49.61
C GLN A 484 -25.33 -35.64 50.95
N ARG A 485 -25.18 -34.82 51.99
CA ARG A 485 -25.85 -35.03 53.29
C ARG A 485 -27.37 -35.02 53.18
N GLN A 486 -27.94 -34.11 52.38
CA GLN A 486 -29.38 -34.04 52.17
C GLN A 486 -29.92 -35.26 51.40
N ASP A 487 -29.19 -35.74 50.40
CA ASP A 487 -29.54 -36.95 49.65
C ASP A 487 -29.49 -38.20 50.54
N GLU A 488 -28.44 -38.34 51.35
CA GLU A 488 -28.29 -39.47 52.29
C GLU A 488 -29.42 -39.47 53.33
N ALA A 489 -29.74 -38.30 53.90
CA ALA A 489 -30.86 -38.15 54.83
C ALA A 489 -32.21 -38.48 54.15
N ARG A 490 -32.39 -38.10 52.88
CA ARG A 490 -33.60 -38.42 52.10
C ARG A 490 -33.71 -39.91 51.82
N GLN A 491 -32.61 -40.58 51.48
CA GLN A 491 -32.58 -42.03 51.27
C GLN A 491 -32.88 -42.80 52.55
N GLN A 492 -32.31 -42.38 53.68
CA GLN A 492 -32.60 -42.97 55.00
C GLN A 492 -34.07 -42.78 55.37
N ALA A 493 -34.64 -41.59 55.19
CA ALA A 493 -36.06 -41.35 55.44
C ALA A 493 -36.97 -42.18 54.53
N GLU A 494 -36.56 -42.43 53.27
CA GLU A 494 -37.30 -43.27 52.34
C GLU A 494 -37.21 -44.77 52.70
N GLU A 495 -36.05 -45.24 53.18
CA GLU A 495 -35.89 -46.60 53.70
C GLU A 495 -36.68 -46.82 54.99
N GLU A 496 -36.61 -45.87 55.93
CA GLU A 496 -37.41 -45.91 57.16
C GLU A 496 -38.91 -45.93 56.85
N ALA A 497 -39.38 -45.09 55.91
CA ALA A 497 -40.76 -45.08 55.46
C ALA A 497 -41.18 -46.42 54.80
N LYS A 498 -40.29 -47.04 54.00
CA LYS A 498 -40.54 -48.37 53.42
C LYS A 498 -40.57 -49.46 54.49
N GLU A 499 -39.71 -49.39 55.50
CA GLU A 499 -39.70 -50.34 56.61
C GLU A 499 -40.95 -50.20 57.49
N GLN A 500 -41.41 -48.96 57.71
CA GLN A 500 -42.62 -48.67 58.46
C GLN A 500 -43.87 -49.14 57.71
N ALA A 501 -43.95 -48.89 56.39
CA ALA A 501 -45.00 -49.43 55.53
C ALA A 501 -45.01 -50.97 55.50
N ARG A 502 -43.83 -51.61 55.53
CA ARG A 502 -43.72 -53.07 55.60
C ARG A 502 -44.21 -53.62 56.96
N LYS A 503 -43.89 -52.95 58.07
CA LYS A 503 -44.39 -53.32 59.41
C LYS A 503 -45.90 -53.16 59.50
N GLU A 504 -46.47 -52.08 58.95
CA GLU A 504 -47.92 -51.88 58.87
C GLU A 504 -48.60 -52.94 58.00
N ALA A 505 -47.99 -53.34 56.88
CA ALA A 505 -48.49 -54.41 56.03
C ALA A 505 -48.43 -55.79 56.74
N GLU A 506 -47.38 -56.08 57.50
CA GLU A 506 -47.27 -57.29 58.33
C GLU A 506 -48.31 -57.30 59.48
N GLU A 507 -48.62 -56.14 60.06
CA GLU A 507 -49.64 -55.99 61.11
C GLU A 507 -51.07 -56.14 60.56
N GLN A 508 -51.33 -55.62 59.35
CA GLN A 508 -52.59 -55.84 58.63
C GLN A 508 -52.76 -57.32 58.23
N ALA A 509 -51.69 -57.99 57.81
CA ALA A 509 -51.71 -59.42 57.50
C ALA A 509 -52.01 -60.27 58.75
N LYS A 510 -51.46 -59.92 59.93
CA LYS A 510 -51.81 -60.56 61.20
C LYS A 510 -53.28 -60.36 61.59
N LYS A 511 -53.84 -59.16 61.39
CA LYS A 511 -55.26 -58.88 61.66
C LYS A 511 -56.20 -59.63 60.71
N GLN A 512 -55.78 -59.92 59.48
CA GLN A 512 -56.54 -60.80 58.55
C GLN A 512 -56.44 -62.28 58.94
N GLN A 513 -55.33 -62.71 59.53
CA GLN A 513 -55.14 -64.09 60.02
C GLN A 513 -55.93 -64.38 61.32
N GLU A 514 -56.10 -63.40 62.21
CA GLU A 514 -56.97 -63.53 63.40
C GLU A 514 -58.48 -63.50 63.07
N ALA A 515 -58.87 -63.06 61.87
CA ALA A 515 -60.27 -63.10 61.41
C ALA A 515 -60.67 -64.44 60.75
N THR A 516 -59.73 -65.36 60.53
CA THR A 516 -59.97 -66.66 59.84
C THR A 516 -60.02 -67.88 60.77
N ASP A 517 -59.81 -67.71 62.08
CA ASP A 517 -59.89 -68.79 63.08
C ASP A 517 -61.05 -68.56 64.07
N LYS A 518 -62.28 -68.91 63.64
CA LYS A 518 -63.42 -69.21 64.54
C LYS A 518 -64.29 -70.31 63.91
N PRO A 519 -64.62 -71.41 64.63
CA PRO A 519 -65.10 -72.64 64.02
C PRO A 519 -66.62 -72.65 63.75
N SER A 520 -67.00 -73.16 62.56
CA SER A 520 -68.37 -73.54 62.21
C SER A 520 -68.58 -75.03 62.51
N ALA A 521 -69.39 -75.33 63.53
CA ALA A 521 -69.80 -76.69 63.88
C ALA A 521 -71.12 -77.05 63.18
N THR A 522 -71.06 -78.10 62.37
CA THR A 522 -72.16 -78.77 61.66
C THR A 522 -73.08 -79.53 62.62
N LYS A 523 -74.40 -79.43 62.43
CA LYS A 523 -75.37 -80.47 62.80
C LYS A 523 -76.35 -80.71 61.65
N SER A 524 -76.29 -81.91 61.09
CA SER A 524 -77.38 -82.62 60.40
C SER A 524 -77.80 -83.81 61.30
N PRO A 525 -78.72 -84.72 60.94
CA PRO A 525 -79.81 -84.72 59.93
C PRO A 525 -81.16 -85.16 60.54
N GLU A 526 -82.25 -85.20 59.76
CA GLU A 526 -83.12 -86.40 59.59
C GLU A 526 -84.32 -86.14 58.68
N ALA A 527 -84.75 -87.22 58.00
CA ALA A 527 -85.66 -87.30 56.87
C ALA A 527 -87.10 -87.67 57.28
N LYS A 528 -88.08 -87.37 56.40
CA LYS A 528 -89.03 -88.34 55.79
C LYS A 528 -90.13 -87.65 54.97
N GLU A 529 -90.46 -88.32 53.86
CA GLU A 529 -91.70 -88.37 53.06
C GLU A 529 -92.52 -87.10 52.78
#